data_AF-A0A7J3CB23-F1
#
_entry.id   AF-A0A7J3CB23-F1
#
_cell.length_a   1.000
_cell.length_b   1.000
_cell.length_c   1.000
_cell.angle_alpha   90.00
_cell.angle_beta   90.00
_cell.angle_gamma   90.00
#
_symmetry.space_group_name_H-M   'P 1'
#
loop_
_entity.id
_entity.type
_entity.pdbx_description
1 polymer ?
#
loop_
_entity_poly.entity_id
_entity_poly.type
_entity_poly.pdbx_seq_one_letter_code
_entity_poly.pdbx_strand_id
1 'polypeptide(L)'
;MLKERILGILFDEEITQRELTTRLGSSRSRTSEVLKKLEEEGLIERRRISKRTILVSINHSKTLRVGILRSSEYALVISTLHSLGGRIPFKIRVYDNSLEALKDMMLGLTDMVASPLISGYFFHLTDRNVKPVAGIATGGSGILKRKESGFIGTTPLSKMDKDSRQFKNYTRIYYKSVDDILKAYGNGEIDAAAIWEPFL
;
A
#
# COMPACT_ATOMS: atom_id res chain seq x y z
N MET A 1 -12.47 -19.45 7.34
CA MET A 1 -12.02 -18.80 8.59
C MET A 1 -10.55 -19.04 8.97
N LEU A 2 -10.05 -20.28 9.08
CA LEU A 2 -8.64 -20.49 9.51
C LEU A 2 -7.62 -20.23 8.39
N LYS A 3 -7.97 -20.61 7.15
CA LYS A 3 -7.16 -20.38 5.95
C LYS A 3 -6.87 -18.89 5.74
N GLU A 4 -7.89 -18.03 5.79
CA GLU A 4 -7.73 -16.59 5.58
C GLU A 4 -6.89 -15.96 6.69
N ARG A 5 -7.07 -16.41 7.95
CA ARG A 5 -6.25 -15.94 9.08
C ARG A 5 -4.78 -16.33 8.95
N ILE A 6 -4.48 -17.55 8.49
CA ILE A 6 -3.11 -17.99 8.22
C ILE A 6 -2.49 -17.12 7.13
N LEU A 7 -3.17 -16.97 5.98
CA LEU A 7 -2.67 -16.15 4.88
C LEU A 7 -2.48 -14.69 5.31
N GLY A 8 -3.39 -14.13 6.10
CA GLY A 8 -3.30 -12.76 6.62
C GLY A 8 -1.99 -12.50 7.36
N ILE A 9 -1.57 -13.43 8.23
CA ILE A 9 -0.29 -13.38 8.95
C ILE A 9 0.88 -13.58 7.98
N LEU A 10 0.81 -14.60 7.13
CA LEU A 10 1.93 -14.96 6.23
C LEU A 10 2.21 -13.92 5.16
N PHE A 11 1.24 -13.08 4.82
CA PHE A 11 1.47 -11.92 3.96
C PHE A 11 2.33 -10.82 4.61
N ASP A 12 2.39 -10.76 5.95
CA ASP A 12 3.18 -9.77 6.70
C ASP A 12 4.53 -10.32 7.15
N GLU A 13 4.61 -11.61 7.47
CA GLU A 13 5.82 -12.20 8.06
C GLU A 13 5.99 -13.69 7.76
N GLU A 14 7.25 -14.13 7.71
CA GLU A 14 7.62 -15.55 7.80
C GLU A 14 7.65 -15.96 9.28
N ILE A 15 6.98 -17.05 9.63
CA ILE A 15 6.75 -17.42 11.04
C ILE A 15 6.82 -18.93 11.27
N THR A 16 7.17 -19.35 12.47
CA THR A 16 7.20 -20.79 12.78
C THR A 16 5.78 -21.37 12.87
N GLN A 17 5.59 -22.62 12.45
CA GLN A 17 4.30 -23.31 12.58
C GLN A 17 3.82 -23.37 14.04
N ARG A 18 4.75 -23.47 15.01
CA ARG A 18 4.41 -23.45 16.44
C ARG A 18 3.79 -22.12 16.82
N GLU A 19 4.44 -21.02 16.46
CA GLU A 19 3.97 -19.68 16.78
C GLU A 19 2.67 -19.35 16.04
N LEU A 20 2.54 -19.75 14.78
CA LEU A 20 1.29 -19.68 14.02
C LEU A 20 0.14 -20.39 14.77
N THR A 21 0.40 -21.58 15.31
CA THR A 21 -0.58 -22.35 16.09
C THR A 21 -0.98 -21.58 17.37
N THR A 22 0.00 -21.03 18.09
CA THR A 22 -0.22 -20.24 19.31
C THR A 22 -1.04 -18.97 19.03
N ARG A 23 -0.64 -18.17 18.04
CA ARG A 23 -1.32 -16.91 17.69
C ARG A 23 -2.74 -17.15 17.20
N LEU A 24 -3.00 -18.27 16.52
CA LEU A 24 -4.32 -18.57 15.97
C LEU A 24 -5.28 -19.21 16.98
N GLY A 25 -4.77 -19.70 18.13
CA GLY A 25 -5.55 -20.45 19.11
C GLY A 25 -6.11 -21.77 18.56
N SER A 26 -5.47 -22.33 17.54
CA SER A 26 -5.90 -23.55 16.85
C SER A 26 -5.11 -24.77 17.35
N SER A 27 -5.66 -25.97 17.23
CA SER A 27 -4.90 -27.19 17.53
C SER A 27 -3.78 -27.40 16.50
N ARG A 28 -2.67 -28.03 16.93
CA ARG A 28 -1.53 -28.31 16.05
C ARG A 28 -1.92 -29.19 14.85
N SER A 29 -2.79 -30.18 15.06
CA SER A 29 -3.29 -31.05 14.00
C SER A 29 -4.09 -30.26 12.96
N ARG A 30 -5.00 -29.39 13.41
CA ARG A 30 -5.82 -28.57 12.51
C ARG A 30 -4.99 -27.56 11.73
N THR A 31 -4.04 -26.88 12.40
CA THR A 31 -3.11 -25.97 11.72
C THR A 31 -2.28 -26.72 10.69
N SER A 32 -1.76 -27.91 11.03
CA SER A 32 -0.96 -28.71 10.10
C SER A 32 -1.75 -29.20 8.88
N GLU A 33 -3.03 -29.55 9.05
CA GLU A 33 -3.92 -29.93 7.96
C GLU A 33 -4.13 -28.77 6.99
N VAL A 34 -4.42 -27.57 7.50
CA VAL A 34 -4.63 -26.39 6.65
C VAL A 34 -3.34 -25.98 5.95
N LEU A 35 -2.20 -25.99 6.66
CA LEU A 35 -0.91 -25.70 6.04
C LEU A 35 -0.55 -26.68 4.93
N LYS A 36 -0.85 -27.98 5.11
CA LYS A 36 -0.62 -28.97 4.05
C LYS A 36 -1.43 -28.64 2.79
N LYS A 37 -2.71 -28.30 2.93
CA LYS A 37 -3.56 -27.89 1.79
C LYS A 37 -3.03 -26.63 1.12
N LEU A 38 -2.61 -25.63 1.89
CA LEU A 38 -2.05 -24.39 1.34
C LEU A 38 -0.73 -24.61 0.59
N GLU A 39 0.11 -25.53 1.07
CA GLU A 39 1.35 -25.90 0.38
C GLU A 39 1.06 -26.69 -0.91
N GLU A 40 0.08 -27.60 -0.88
CA GLU A 40 -0.39 -28.33 -2.08
C GLU A 40 -0.99 -27.38 -3.14
N GLU A 41 -1.69 -26.33 -2.70
CA GLU A 41 -2.16 -25.23 -3.56
C GLU A 41 -1.02 -24.30 -4.02
N GLY A 42 0.20 -24.47 -3.48
CA GLY A 42 1.37 -23.65 -3.80
C GLY A 42 1.35 -22.24 -3.21
N LEU A 43 0.46 -21.94 -2.25
CA LEU A 43 0.28 -20.61 -1.69
C LEU A 43 1.28 -20.26 -0.58
N ILE A 44 1.88 -21.29 0.02
CA ILE A 44 2.88 -21.15 1.07
C ILE A 44 4.06 -22.07 0.78
N GLU A 45 5.17 -21.77 1.44
CA GLU A 45 6.34 -22.65 1.47
C GLU A 45 6.63 -23.04 2.92
N ARG A 46 7.02 -24.31 3.14
CA ARG A 46 7.47 -24.77 4.45
C ARG A 46 8.92 -25.20 4.39
N ARG A 47 9.75 -24.54 5.20
CA ARG A 47 11.17 -24.84 5.32
C ARG A 47 11.47 -25.37 6.72
N ARG A 48 12.07 -26.56 6.79
CA ARG A 48 12.54 -27.10 8.06
C ARG A 48 13.88 -26.45 8.42
N ILE A 49 13.89 -25.65 9.49
CA ILE A 49 15.10 -24.97 9.98
C ILE A 49 15.81 -25.73 11.11
N SER A 50 15.12 -26.69 11.74
CA SER A 50 15.71 -27.61 12.73
C SER A 50 14.93 -28.92 12.79
N LYS A 51 15.38 -29.90 13.60
CA LYS A 51 14.65 -31.18 13.81
C LYS A 51 13.20 -30.98 14.26
N ARG A 52 12.87 -29.89 14.96
CA ARG A 52 11.54 -29.64 15.54
C ARG A 52 10.87 -28.34 15.05
N THR A 53 11.57 -27.52 14.28
CA THR A 53 11.08 -26.20 13.86
C THR A 53 10.85 -26.17 12.36
N ILE A 54 9.61 -25.86 12.00
CA ILE A 54 9.18 -25.62 10.62
C ILE A 54 8.83 -24.14 10.52
N LEU A 55 9.47 -23.48 9.58
CA LEU A 55 9.23 -22.10 9.21
C LEU A 55 8.28 -22.07 8.02
N VAL A 56 7.34 -21.14 8.03
CA VAL A 56 6.26 -21.04 7.06
C VAL A 56 6.25 -19.62 6.49
N SER A 57 6.27 -19.49 5.17
CA SER A 57 6.23 -18.22 4.45
C SER A 57 5.16 -18.25 3.36
N ILE A 58 4.73 -17.07 2.91
CA ILE A 58 3.89 -16.97 1.72
C ILE A 58 4.72 -17.27 0.47
N ASN A 59 4.13 -17.92 -0.53
CA ASN A 59 4.76 -18.07 -1.82
C ASN A 59 4.55 -16.79 -2.65
N HIS A 60 5.58 -15.94 -2.71
CA HIS A 60 5.56 -14.68 -3.45
C HIS A 60 5.38 -14.85 -4.97
N SER A 61 5.66 -16.04 -5.53
CA SER A 61 5.45 -16.30 -6.97
C SER A 61 4.00 -16.62 -7.34
N LYS A 62 3.15 -16.91 -6.35
CA LYS A 62 1.75 -17.32 -6.50
C LYS A 62 0.76 -16.39 -5.80
N THR A 63 1.26 -15.33 -5.18
CA THR A 63 0.46 -14.35 -4.46
C THR A 63 0.80 -12.94 -4.89
N LEU A 64 -0.07 -11.98 -4.61
CA LEU A 64 0.09 -10.59 -5.04
C LEU A 64 -0.09 -9.61 -3.88
N ARG A 65 0.90 -8.76 -3.63
CA ARG A 65 0.85 -7.69 -2.65
C ARG A 65 0.77 -6.36 -3.38
N VAL A 66 -0.34 -5.65 -3.21
CA VAL A 66 -0.62 -4.42 -3.95
C VAL A 66 -0.69 -3.25 -2.97
N GLY A 67 0.17 -2.25 -3.18
CA GLY A 67 0.08 -0.96 -2.52
C GLY A 67 -0.85 -0.01 -3.27
N ILE A 68 -1.75 0.66 -2.56
CA ILE A 68 -2.56 1.76 -3.08
C ILE A 68 -2.45 2.97 -2.16
N LEU A 69 -2.63 4.18 -2.67
CA LEU A 69 -2.79 5.32 -1.78
C LEU A 69 -4.20 5.36 -1.21
N ARG A 70 -4.36 6.00 -0.05
CA ARG A 70 -5.68 6.29 0.52
C ARG A 70 -6.40 7.31 -0.35
N SER A 71 -7.09 6.85 -1.39
CA SER A 71 -7.88 7.67 -2.32
C SER A 71 -9.00 6.85 -2.95
N SER A 72 -10.11 7.51 -3.27
CA SER A 72 -11.25 6.90 -3.97
C SER A 72 -10.92 6.49 -5.41
N GLU A 73 -9.88 7.08 -6.02
CA GLU A 73 -9.43 6.75 -7.38
C GLU A 73 -9.04 5.27 -7.56
N TYR A 74 -8.66 4.59 -6.46
CA TYR A 74 -8.19 3.20 -6.50
C TYR A 74 -9.30 2.17 -6.27
N ALA A 75 -10.58 2.58 -6.18
CA ALA A 75 -11.71 1.65 -6.05
C ALA A 75 -11.74 0.61 -7.18
N LEU A 76 -11.38 1.00 -8.41
CA LEU A 76 -11.30 0.09 -9.55
C LEU A 76 -10.17 -0.94 -9.41
N VAL A 77 -9.04 -0.58 -8.78
CA VAL A 77 -7.96 -1.55 -8.49
C VAL A 77 -8.46 -2.61 -7.53
N ILE A 78 -9.15 -2.19 -6.46
CA ILE A 78 -9.73 -3.10 -5.47
C ILE A 78 -10.76 -4.02 -6.14
N SER A 79 -11.69 -3.46 -6.90
CA SER A 79 -12.71 -4.23 -7.63
C SER A 79 -12.08 -5.24 -8.60
N THR A 80 -11.05 -4.83 -9.34
CA THR A 80 -10.31 -5.70 -10.26
C THR A 80 -9.66 -6.87 -9.53
N LEU A 81 -8.99 -6.62 -8.40
CA LEU A 81 -8.38 -7.68 -7.60
C LEU A 81 -9.42 -8.68 -7.09
N HIS A 82 -10.58 -8.22 -6.63
CA HIS A 82 -11.67 -9.10 -6.24
C HIS A 82 -12.26 -9.89 -7.43
N SER A 83 -12.35 -9.29 -8.60
CA SER A 83 -12.85 -9.95 -9.83
C SER A 83 -11.97 -11.10 -10.30
N LEU A 84 -10.71 -11.17 -9.85
CA LEU A 84 -9.83 -12.33 -10.08
C LEU A 84 -10.37 -13.61 -9.40
N GLY A 85 -11.42 -13.54 -8.58
CA GLY A 85 -12.17 -14.70 -8.11
C GLY A 85 -11.34 -15.67 -7.28
N GLY A 86 -10.34 -15.16 -6.57
CA GLY A 86 -9.41 -15.98 -5.78
C GLY A 86 -8.40 -16.79 -6.58
N ARG A 87 -8.31 -16.59 -7.91
CA ARG A 87 -7.28 -17.24 -8.75
C ARG A 87 -5.85 -16.91 -8.30
N ILE A 88 -5.67 -15.71 -7.76
CA ILE A 88 -4.42 -15.22 -7.18
C ILE A 88 -4.77 -14.62 -5.82
N PRO A 89 -4.38 -15.25 -4.70
CA PRO A 89 -4.53 -14.63 -3.39
C PRO A 89 -3.75 -13.33 -3.34
N PHE A 90 -4.37 -12.29 -2.80
CA PHE A 90 -3.77 -10.97 -2.77
C PHE A 90 -3.92 -10.30 -1.39
N LYS A 91 -3.07 -9.33 -1.14
CA LYS A 91 -3.19 -8.39 -0.02
C LYS A 91 -3.05 -6.97 -0.51
N ILE A 92 -3.97 -6.12 -0.09
CA ILE A 92 -3.90 -4.68 -0.35
C ILE A 92 -3.30 -4.01 0.89
N ARG A 93 -2.33 -3.12 0.67
CA ARG A 93 -1.80 -2.22 1.69
C ARG A 93 -2.09 -0.79 1.28
N VAL A 94 -2.67 -0.02 2.20
CA VAL A 94 -3.05 1.37 1.98
C VAL A 94 -1.98 2.28 2.56
N TYR A 95 -1.59 3.30 1.80
CA TYR A 95 -0.54 4.25 2.15
C TYR A 95 -1.06 5.69 2.12
N ASP A 96 -0.49 6.55 2.96
CA ASP A 96 -0.87 7.97 3.00
C ASP A 96 -0.10 8.84 2.01
N ASN A 97 1.05 8.37 1.53
CA ASN A 97 1.84 9.07 0.52
C ASN A 97 2.57 8.09 -0.41
N SER A 98 2.91 8.59 -1.60
CA SER A 98 3.55 7.79 -2.65
C SER A 98 4.99 7.41 -2.35
N LEU A 99 5.70 8.18 -1.54
CA LEU A 99 7.09 7.91 -1.19
C LEU A 99 7.20 6.67 -0.31
N GLU A 100 6.33 6.54 0.69
CA GLU A 100 6.26 5.35 1.54
C GLU A 100 5.84 4.12 0.73
N ALA A 101 4.82 4.26 -0.12
CA ALA A 101 4.35 3.15 -0.95
C ALA A 101 5.48 2.63 -1.87
N LEU A 102 6.16 3.53 -2.58
CA LEU A 102 7.24 3.16 -3.51
C LEU A 102 8.50 2.67 -2.77
N LYS A 103 8.82 3.22 -1.60
CA LYS A 103 9.90 2.69 -0.74
C LYS A 103 9.63 1.23 -0.35
N ASP A 104 8.41 0.92 0.08
CA ASP A 104 8.04 -0.44 0.45
C ASP A 104 8.08 -1.41 -0.73
N MET A 105 7.72 -0.95 -1.93
CA MET A 105 7.88 -1.72 -3.17
C MET A 105 9.35 -2.02 -3.47
N MET A 106 10.25 -1.03 -3.34
CA MET A 106 11.69 -1.25 -3.52
C MET A 106 12.26 -2.25 -2.52
N LEU A 107 11.73 -2.28 -1.29
CA LEU A 107 12.12 -3.24 -0.25
C LEU A 107 11.50 -4.63 -0.46
N GLY A 108 10.71 -4.83 -1.52
CA GLY A 108 10.05 -6.10 -1.81
C GLY A 108 8.88 -6.42 -0.87
N LEU A 109 8.35 -5.43 -0.15
CA LEU A 109 7.19 -5.59 0.73
C LEU A 109 5.86 -5.57 -0.05
N THR A 110 5.86 -4.94 -1.22
CA THR A 110 4.75 -5.00 -2.20
C THR A 110 5.31 -5.37 -3.56
N ASP A 111 4.49 -6.04 -4.37
CA ASP A 111 4.84 -6.48 -5.73
C ASP A 111 4.44 -5.42 -6.77
N MET A 112 3.40 -4.63 -6.47
CA MET A 112 2.91 -3.54 -7.30
C MET A 112 2.43 -2.38 -6.44
N VAL A 113 2.60 -1.13 -6.93
CA VAL A 113 2.07 0.06 -6.29
C VAL A 113 1.35 0.95 -7.29
N ALA A 114 0.13 1.35 -6.94
CA ALA A 114 -0.57 2.43 -7.58
C ALA A 114 -0.09 3.77 -7.02
N SER A 115 0.59 4.59 -7.84
CA SER A 115 1.19 5.85 -7.42
C SER A 115 1.04 6.96 -8.48
N PRO A 116 1.16 8.24 -8.09
CA PRO A 116 1.31 9.34 -9.03
C PRO A 116 2.50 9.12 -9.96
N LEU A 117 2.28 9.39 -11.25
CA LEU A 117 3.25 9.15 -12.30
C LEU A 117 4.62 9.79 -12.04
N ILE A 118 4.64 11.00 -11.46
CA ILE A 118 5.88 11.73 -11.14
C ILE A 118 6.72 10.99 -10.09
N SER A 119 6.11 10.41 -9.05
CA SER A 119 6.83 9.60 -8.06
C SER A 119 7.31 8.30 -8.69
N GLY A 120 6.45 7.63 -9.47
CA GLY A 120 6.80 6.38 -10.15
C GLY A 120 8.00 6.52 -11.08
N TYR A 121 8.07 7.61 -11.85
CA TYR A 121 9.24 7.90 -12.70
C TYR A 121 10.50 8.22 -11.89
N PHE A 122 10.39 8.99 -10.81
CA PHE A 122 11.54 9.28 -9.95
C PHE A 122 12.18 7.99 -9.41
N PHE A 123 11.35 7.04 -8.95
CA PHE A 123 11.82 5.74 -8.48
C PHE A 123 12.36 4.86 -9.60
N HIS A 124 11.74 4.87 -10.79
CA HIS A 124 12.26 4.16 -11.96
C HIS A 124 13.66 4.62 -12.38
N LEU A 125 13.92 5.93 -12.30
CA LEU A 125 15.23 6.49 -12.61
C LEU A 125 16.29 6.10 -11.57
N THR A 126 15.86 5.83 -10.33
CA THR A 126 16.75 5.46 -9.23
C THR A 126 17.00 3.94 -9.19
N ASP A 127 16.00 3.13 -9.50
CA ASP A 127 16.07 1.67 -9.57
C ASP A 127 15.32 1.14 -10.79
N ARG A 128 16.06 0.54 -11.73
CA ARG A 128 15.50 0.00 -12.98
C ARG A 128 14.59 -1.22 -12.79
N ASN A 129 14.55 -1.80 -11.59
CA ASN A 129 13.60 -2.85 -11.23
C ASN A 129 12.19 -2.29 -10.97
N VAL A 130 12.09 -1.01 -10.60
CA VAL A 130 10.81 -0.30 -10.54
C VAL A 130 10.44 0.14 -11.95
N LYS A 131 9.31 -0.32 -12.47
CA LYS A 131 8.86 0.02 -13.83
C LYS A 131 7.42 0.52 -13.82
N PRO A 132 7.13 1.73 -14.33
CA PRO A 132 5.76 2.14 -14.62
C PRO A 132 5.19 1.22 -15.72
N VAL A 133 4.08 0.56 -15.44
CA VAL A 133 3.49 -0.44 -16.35
C VAL A 133 2.19 0.03 -17.01
N ALA A 134 1.39 0.83 -16.31
CA ALA A 134 0.08 1.28 -16.80
C ALA A 134 -0.38 2.54 -16.05
N GLY A 135 -1.13 3.39 -16.75
CA GLY A 135 -1.97 4.42 -16.12
C GLY A 135 -3.32 3.82 -15.75
N ILE A 136 -3.76 4.00 -14.51
CA ILE A 136 -4.97 3.33 -13.98
C ILE A 136 -6.04 4.31 -13.47
N ALA A 137 -5.67 5.57 -13.23
CA ALA A 137 -6.57 6.61 -12.77
C ALA A 137 -6.04 7.99 -13.21
N THR A 138 -6.97 8.93 -13.39
CA THR A 138 -6.67 10.33 -13.68
C THR A 138 -7.73 11.21 -13.01
N GLY A 139 -7.32 12.21 -12.24
CA GLY A 139 -8.24 13.21 -11.73
C GLY A 139 -8.14 13.33 -10.21
N GLY A 140 -9.30 13.42 -9.55
CA GLY A 140 -9.45 13.21 -8.11
C GLY A 140 -8.72 14.19 -7.20
N SER A 141 -8.37 15.38 -7.68
CA SER A 141 -7.54 16.35 -6.98
C SER A 141 -8.12 17.75 -7.03
N GLY A 142 -8.03 18.48 -5.92
CA GLY A 142 -8.52 19.85 -5.82
C GLY A 142 -7.70 20.69 -4.85
N ILE A 143 -8.00 21.99 -4.85
CA ILE A 143 -7.42 22.94 -3.90
C ILE A 143 -8.56 23.61 -3.14
N LEU A 144 -8.55 23.42 -1.82
CA LEU A 144 -9.38 24.19 -0.91
C LEU A 144 -8.66 25.51 -0.61
N LYS A 145 -9.36 26.64 -0.72
CA LYS A 145 -8.79 27.96 -0.49
C LYS A 145 -9.61 28.74 0.54
N ARG A 146 -8.90 29.35 1.50
CA ARG A 146 -9.46 30.34 2.43
C ARG A 146 -9.15 31.76 1.99
N LYS A 147 -7.97 31.98 1.43
CA LYS A 147 -7.49 33.27 0.89
C LYS A 147 -6.86 33.04 -0.47
N GLU A 148 -6.74 34.07 -1.28
CA GLU A 148 -6.05 34.04 -2.59
C GLU A 148 -4.53 34.25 -2.49
N SER A 149 -3.90 34.09 -1.33
CA SER A 149 -2.44 34.12 -1.17
C SER A 149 -2.07 33.61 0.21
N GLY A 150 -0.81 33.20 0.41
CA GLY A 150 -0.29 32.80 1.71
C GLY A 150 0.40 31.45 1.68
N PHE A 151 0.06 30.53 2.57
CA PHE A 151 0.64 29.19 2.59
C PHE A 151 -0.27 28.13 1.96
N ILE A 152 0.29 27.23 1.15
CA ILE A 152 -0.43 26.07 0.59
C ILE A 152 0.19 24.76 1.07
N GLY A 153 -0.61 23.92 1.73
CA GLY A 153 -0.20 22.58 2.16
C GLY A 153 -0.29 21.57 1.03
N THR A 154 0.74 20.73 0.87
CA THR A 154 0.79 19.66 -0.13
C THR A 154 1.69 18.50 0.31
N THR A 155 1.70 17.39 -0.42
CA THR A 155 2.63 16.26 -0.19
C THR A 155 3.73 16.24 -1.28
N PRO A 156 4.99 15.93 -0.92
CA PRO A 156 6.11 16.00 -1.85
C PRO A 156 6.00 14.97 -2.98
N LEU A 157 6.49 15.34 -4.17
CA LEU A 157 6.50 14.47 -5.36
C LEU A 157 5.13 13.87 -5.68
N SER A 158 4.05 14.56 -5.35
CA SER A 158 2.69 14.14 -5.69
C SER A 158 2.15 14.93 -6.89
N LYS A 159 0.98 14.52 -7.38
CA LYS A 159 0.21 15.37 -8.30
C LYS A 159 -0.16 16.70 -7.64
N MET A 160 -0.41 16.72 -6.34
CA MET A 160 -0.74 17.94 -5.59
C MET A 160 0.42 18.92 -5.56
N ASP A 161 1.66 18.44 -5.40
CA ASP A 161 2.86 19.29 -5.49
C ASP A 161 2.92 19.93 -6.88
N LYS A 162 2.80 19.13 -7.94
CA LYS A 162 2.79 19.63 -9.33
C LYS A 162 1.71 20.69 -9.53
N ASP A 163 0.47 20.42 -9.14
CA ASP A 163 -0.66 21.29 -9.43
C ASP A 163 -0.64 22.56 -8.56
N SER A 164 -0.18 22.47 -7.31
CA SER A 164 0.00 23.63 -6.42
C SER A 164 1.01 24.65 -6.95
N ARG A 165 1.94 24.26 -7.84
CA ARG A 165 2.90 25.18 -8.48
C ARG A 165 2.27 26.17 -9.44
N GLN A 166 1.05 25.91 -9.89
CA GLN A 166 0.30 26.84 -10.73
C GLN A 166 -0.14 28.10 -9.94
N PHE A 167 -0.17 28.02 -8.60
CA PHE A 167 -0.61 29.07 -7.70
C PHE A 167 0.59 29.82 -7.12
N LYS A 168 1.16 30.74 -7.91
CA LYS A 168 2.40 31.50 -7.60
C LYS A 168 2.28 32.43 -6.38
N ASN A 169 1.06 32.77 -6.02
CA ASN A 169 0.64 33.56 -4.87
C ASN A 169 0.74 32.83 -3.52
N TYR A 170 1.09 31.53 -3.52
CA TYR A 170 1.31 30.77 -2.30
C TYR A 170 2.73 30.23 -2.17
N THR A 171 3.20 30.21 -0.93
CA THR A 171 4.38 29.46 -0.49
C THR A 171 3.95 28.03 -0.11
N ARG A 172 4.56 27.03 -0.75
CA ARG A 172 4.27 25.62 -0.48
C ARG A 172 4.88 25.16 0.85
N ILE A 173 4.08 24.44 1.64
CA ILE A 173 4.51 23.72 2.84
C ILE A 173 4.25 22.23 2.61
N TYR A 174 5.26 21.40 2.85
CA TYR A 174 5.17 19.96 2.63
C TYR A 174 4.81 19.22 3.90
N TYR A 175 3.80 18.36 3.80
CA TYR A 175 3.32 17.49 4.88
C TYR A 175 3.48 16.01 4.48
N LYS A 176 3.39 15.12 5.46
CA LYS A 176 3.54 13.67 5.27
C LYS A 176 2.23 12.99 4.85
N SER A 177 1.10 13.54 5.26
CA SER A 177 -0.22 12.96 5.04
C SER A 177 -1.28 14.02 4.74
N VAL A 178 -2.41 13.60 4.19
CA VAL A 178 -3.58 14.47 4.00
C VAL A 178 -4.18 14.92 5.34
N ASP A 179 -4.15 14.07 6.37
CA ASP A 179 -4.68 14.42 7.69
C ASP A 179 -3.88 15.57 8.32
N ASP A 180 -2.55 15.58 8.15
CA ASP A 180 -1.71 16.69 8.61
C ASP A 180 -2.04 18.00 7.87
N ILE A 181 -2.29 17.92 6.55
CA ILE A 181 -2.69 19.08 5.73
C ILE A 181 -4.04 19.61 6.21
N LEU A 182 -5.04 18.73 6.38
CA LEU A 182 -6.38 19.11 6.84
C LEU A 182 -6.35 19.71 8.24
N LYS A 183 -5.53 19.16 9.14
CA LYS A 183 -5.33 19.69 10.49
C LYS A 183 -4.73 21.10 10.44
N ALA A 184 -3.65 21.30 9.68
CA ALA A 184 -3.03 22.61 9.51
C ALA A 184 -4.01 23.62 8.89
N TYR A 185 -4.80 23.21 7.89
CA TYR A 185 -5.81 24.07 7.26
C TYR A 185 -6.95 24.43 8.22
N GLY A 186 -7.41 23.47 9.02
CA GLY A 186 -8.43 23.66 10.06
C GLY A 186 -7.97 24.61 11.16
N ASN A 187 -6.71 24.51 11.57
CA ASN A 187 -6.08 25.39 12.55
C ASN A 187 -5.75 26.80 12.03
N GLY A 188 -5.85 27.03 10.71
CA GLY A 188 -5.47 28.29 10.08
C GLY A 188 -3.95 28.50 9.94
N GLU A 189 -3.16 27.44 10.06
CA GLU A 189 -1.70 27.46 9.85
C GLU A 189 -1.35 27.58 8.35
N ILE A 190 -2.27 27.16 7.47
CA ILE A 190 -2.19 27.32 6.02
C ILE A 190 -3.46 27.93 5.45
N ASP A 191 -3.33 28.64 4.33
CA ASP A 191 -4.42 29.39 3.68
C ASP A 191 -5.05 28.64 2.50
N ALA A 192 -4.39 27.60 2.00
CA ALA A 192 -4.89 26.67 1.01
C ALA A 192 -4.37 25.25 1.24
N ALA A 193 -5.12 24.25 0.77
CA ALA A 193 -4.76 22.84 0.88
C ALA A 193 -4.93 22.16 -0.48
N ALA A 194 -3.85 21.61 -1.03
CA ALA A 194 -3.87 20.81 -2.26
C ALA A 194 -4.01 19.33 -1.88
N ILE A 195 -5.21 18.77 -2.09
CA ILE A 195 -5.63 17.46 -1.58
C ILE A 195 -6.39 16.67 -2.67
N TRP A 196 -6.74 15.43 -2.34
CA TRP A 196 -7.38 14.50 -3.27
C TRP A 196 -8.63 13.85 -2.66
N GLU A 197 -9.48 13.31 -3.51
CA GLU A 197 -10.68 12.57 -3.11
C GLU A 197 -10.32 11.31 -2.30
N PRO A 198 -11.03 11.00 -1.21
CA PRO A 198 -12.32 11.58 -0.80
C PRO A 198 -12.21 12.72 0.23
N PHE A 199 -11.06 13.38 0.32
CA PHE A 199 -10.80 14.40 1.34
C PHE A 199 -11.15 15.83 0.91
N LEU A 200 -11.49 16.01 -0.37
CA LEU A 200 -11.94 17.27 -0.93
C LEU A 200 -13.37 17.59 -0.47
#